data_AF-A0A4Y1RT58-F1
#
_entry.id   AF-A0A4Y1RT58-F1
#
_cell.length_a   1.000
_cell.length_b   1.000
_cell.length_c   1.000
_cell.angle_alpha   90.00
_cell.angle_beta   90.00
_cell.angle_gamma   90.00
#
_symmetry.space_group_name_H-M   'P 1'
#
loop_
_entity.id
_entity.type
_entity.pdbx_description
1 polymer ?
#
loop_
_entity_poly.entity_id
_entity_poly.type
_entity_poly.pdbx_seq_one_letter_code
_entity_poly.pdbx_strand_id
1 'polypeptide(L)'
;MEESSSSSSATMLKLTAFNDSIWKPRIEDILYCKDLYEPFQLLGQKPEVKSNDAWSTLNRKIVGQIRQWVDQSVFHHVAQETDAYKLWTKLSSMYERKTAQNKASIIDGW
;
A
#
# COMPACT_ATOMS: atom_id res chain seq x y z
N MET A 1 -32.56 -0.13 22.07
CA MET A 1 -32.76 -1.19 21.07
C MET A 1 -31.97 -0.78 19.86
N GLU A 2 -31.25 -1.76 19.30
CA GLU A 2 -30.03 -1.60 18.52
C GLU A 2 -30.24 -0.82 17.22
N GLU A 3 -29.52 0.29 17.06
CA GLU A 3 -29.22 0.78 15.71
C GLU A 3 -28.11 -0.10 15.16
N SER A 4 -28.53 -1.15 14.45
CA SER A 4 -27.67 -1.92 13.57
C SER A 4 -27.08 -0.98 12.52
N SER A 5 -25.91 -0.43 12.84
CA SER A 5 -25.04 0.20 11.86
C SER A 5 -24.52 -0.90 10.95
N SER A 6 -25.34 -1.28 9.98
CA SER A 6 -24.88 -1.91 8.75
C SER A 6 -23.96 -0.89 8.09
N SER A 7 -22.69 -0.91 8.51
CA SER A 7 -21.59 -0.33 7.77
C SER A 7 -21.58 -1.07 6.44
N SER A 8 -22.33 -0.53 5.48
CA SER A 8 -22.24 -0.89 4.09
C SER A 8 -20.79 -0.65 3.75
N SER A 9 -20.01 -1.73 3.82
CA SER A 9 -18.65 -1.79 3.35
C SER A 9 -18.73 -1.60 1.85
N ALA A 10 -18.91 -0.34 1.44
CA ALA A 10 -18.78 0.09 0.06
C ALA A 10 -17.49 -0.55 -0.41
N THR A 11 -17.64 -1.49 -1.34
CA THR A 11 -16.71 -2.55 -1.71
C THR A 11 -15.26 -2.09 -1.52
N MET A 12 -14.68 -2.43 -0.36
CA MET A 12 -13.36 -1.91 0.03
C MET A 12 -12.36 -2.48 -0.96
N LEU A 13 -11.83 -1.64 -1.85
CA LEU A 13 -10.89 -2.05 -2.90
C LEU A 13 -9.58 -2.50 -2.24
N LYS A 14 -9.46 -3.80 -1.97
CA LYS A 14 -8.22 -4.41 -1.50
C LYS A 14 -7.32 -4.73 -2.68
N LEU A 15 -6.01 -4.62 -2.48
CA LEU A 15 -5.01 -4.99 -3.47
C LEU A 15 -5.11 -6.49 -3.77
N THR A 16 -5.35 -6.79 -5.02
CA THR A 16 -5.32 -8.13 -5.61
C THR A 16 -4.37 -8.12 -6.80
N ALA A 17 -4.16 -9.27 -7.41
CA ALA A 17 -3.22 -9.38 -8.53
C ALA A 17 -3.71 -8.80 -9.87
N PHE A 18 -4.85 -8.11 -9.89
CA PHE A 18 -5.52 -7.60 -11.09
C PHE A 18 -5.95 -6.13 -10.99
N ASN A 19 -5.81 -5.49 -9.84
CA ASN A 19 -6.33 -4.13 -9.59
C ASN A 19 -5.26 -3.17 -9.07
N ASP A 20 -3.98 -3.48 -9.27
CA ASP A 20 -2.85 -2.66 -8.81
C ASP A 20 -2.89 -1.24 -9.37
N SER A 21 -3.26 -1.09 -10.65
CA SER A 21 -3.37 0.20 -11.35
C SER A 21 -4.43 1.14 -10.75
N ILE A 22 -5.46 0.58 -10.11
CA ILE A 22 -6.53 1.34 -9.44
C ILE A 22 -6.22 1.50 -7.95
N TRP A 23 -5.65 0.46 -7.33
CA TRP A 23 -5.32 0.45 -5.91
C TRP A 23 -4.25 1.50 -5.57
N LYS A 24 -3.19 1.59 -6.37
CA LYS A 24 -2.05 2.48 -6.10
C LYS A 24 -2.45 3.96 -5.95
N PRO A 25 -3.09 4.61 -6.94
CA PRO A 25 -3.52 6.01 -6.79
C PRO A 25 -4.50 6.19 -5.62
N ARG A 26 -5.39 5.22 -5.37
CA ARG A 26 -6.35 5.31 -4.27
C ARG A 26 -5.69 5.31 -2.89
N ILE A 27 -4.63 4.52 -2.70
CA ILE A 27 -3.88 4.54 -1.44
C ILE A 27 -3.03 5.79 -1.31
N GLU A 28 -2.43 6.28 -2.39
CA GLU A 28 -1.75 7.57 -2.40
C GLU A 28 -2.70 8.68 -1.92
N ASP A 29 -3.90 8.79 -2.50
CA ASP A 29 -4.92 9.77 -2.09
C ASP A 29 -5.28 9.64 -0.59
N ILE A 30 -5.49 8.42 -0.10
CA ILE A 30 -5.80 8.19 1.32
C ILE A 30 -4.65 8.64 2.23
N LEU A 31 -3.41 8.39 1.82
CA LEU A 31 -2.23 8.80 2.59
C LEU A 31 -2.07 10.32 2.59
N TYR A 32 -2.32 10.98 1.45
CA TYR A 32 -2.35 12.44 1.36
C TYR A 32 -3.44 13.05 2.25
N CYS A 33 -4.68 12.57 2.16
CA CYS A 33 -5.80 13.07 2.97
C CYS A 33 -5.60 12.88 4.48
N LYS A 34 -4.69 12.01 4.90
CA LYS A 34 -4.38 11.74 6.31
C LYS A 34 -3.05 12.34 6.77
N ASP A 35 -2.40 13.15 5.93
CA ASP A 35 -1.06 13.72 6.20
C ASP A 35 -0.01 12.64 6.50
N LEU A 36 -0.15 11.47 5.86
CA LEU A 36 0.71 10.30 6.02
C LEU A 36 1.66 10.09 4.84
N TYR A 37 1.75 11.03 3.91
CA TYR A 37 2.49 10.88 2.66
C TYR A 37 3.99 11.21 2.76
N GLU A 38 4.41 11.91 3.81
CA GLU A 38 5.77 12.43 3.95
C GLU A 38 6.89 11.39 3.75
N PRO A 39 6.84 10.16 4.30
CA PRO A 39 7.91 9.19 4.09
C PRO A 39 8.11 8.78 2.63
N PHE A 40 7.10 8.92 1.76
CA PHE A 40 7.23 8.63 0.33
C PHE A 40 7.95 9.76 -0.41
N GLN A 41 7.72 11.02 -0.01
CA GLN A 41 8.46 12.17 -0.55
C GLN A 41 9.93 12.12 -0.20
N LEU A 42 10.26 11.58 0.97
CA LEU A 42 11.62 11.44 1.47
C LEU A 42 12.28 10.09 1.11
N LEU A 43 11.65 9.27 0.27
CA LEU A 43 12.17 7.95 -0.12
C LEU A 43 12.50 7.04 1.08
N GLY A 44 11.70 7.12 2.14
CA GLY A 44 11.90 6.38 3.38
C GLY A 44 12.98 6.95 4.31
N GLN A 45 13.59 8.09 3.97
CA GLN A 45 14.62 8.71 4.78
C GLN A 45 14.00 9.62 5.86
N LYS A 46 14.39 9.40 7.11
CA LYS A 46 13.98 10.25 8.22
C LYS A 46 14.66 11.62 8.12
N PRO A 47 13.93 12.75 8.15
CA PRO A 47 14.55 14.06 8.19
C PRO A 47 15.25 14.32 9.53
N GLU A 48 16.31 15.13 9.52
CA GLU A 48 17.12 15.42 10.72
C GLU A 48 16.30 16.11 11.81
N VAL A 49 15.44 17.05 11.41
CA VAL A 49 14.57 17.85 12.30
C VAL A 49 13.53 17.04 13.06
N LYS A 50 13.27 15.80 12.65
CA LYS A 50 12.23 14.95 13.25
C LYS A 50 12.84 13.93 14.21
N SER A 51 12.23 13.79 15.38
CA SER A 51 12.65 12.78 16.37
C SER A 51 12.43 11.35 15.88
N ASN A 52 13.22 10.41 16.41
CA ASN A 52 13.10 8.99 16.08
C ASN A 52 11.72 8.44 16.45
N ASP A 53 11.15 8.85 17.58
CA ASP A 53 9.85 8.36 18.04
C ASP A 53 8.71 8.86 17.15
N ALA A 54 8.75 10.14 16.75
CA ALA A 54 7.76 10.70 15.83
C ALA A 54 7.83 10.01 14.47
N TRP A 55 9.05 9.74 13.97
CA TRP A 55 9.25 9.00 12.72
C TRP A 55 8.76 7.55 12.81
N SER A 56 9.10 6.84 13.90
CA SER A 56 8.66 5.46 14.13
C SER A 56 7.14 5.35 14.21
N THR A 57 6.51 6.31 14.89
CA THR A 57 5.04 6.39 14.99
C THR A 57 4.39 6.64 13.62
N LEU A 58 4.93 7.58 12.84
CA LEU A 58 4.46 7.88 11.49
C LEU A 58 4.59 6.64 10.59
N ASN A 59 5.76 6.01 10.58
CA ASN A 59 6.02 4.78 9.86
C ASN A 59 5.03 3.66 10.24
N ARG A 60 4.79 3.44 11.54
CA ARG A 60 3.85 2.42 12.01
C ARG A 60 2.42 2.68 11.56
N LYS A 61 1.97 3.93 11.58
CA LYS A 61 0.64 4.35 11.08
C LYS A 61 0.49 4.03 9.60
N ILE A 62 1.48 4.36 8.79
CA ILE A 62 1.46 4.11 7.34
C ILE A 62 1.46 2.61 7.04
N VAL A 63 2.31 1.84 7.72
CA VAL A 63 2.33 0.37 7.57
C VAL A 63 0.96 -0.23 7.88
N GLY A 64 0.32 0.20 8.97
CA GLY A 64 -1.04 -0.22 9.31
C GLY A 64 -2.05 0.20 8.25
N GLN A 65 -1.94 1.44 7.76
CA GLN A 65 -2.84 1.99 6.77
C GLN A 65 -2.76 1.23 5.45
N ILE A 66 -1.57 0.96 4.91
CA ILE A 66 -1.40 0.20 3.66
C ILE A 66 -1.95 -1.21 3.83
N ARG A 67 -1.58 -1.92 4.91
CA ARG A 67 -1.99 -3.31 5.15
C ARG A 67 -3.51 -3.49 5.24
N GLN A 68 -4.24 -2.48 5.73
CA GLN A 68 -5.71 -2.50 5.76
C GLN A 68 -6.33 -2.67 4.36
N TRP A 69 -5.65 -2.16 3.34
CA TRP A 69 -6.11 -2.19 1.95
C TRP A 69 -5.44 -3.30 1.14
N VAL A 70 -4.80 -4.27 1.77
CA VAL A 70 -4.18 -5.41 1.08
C VAL A 70 -5.04 -6.65 1.30
N ASP A 71 -5.29 -7.41 0.23
CA ASP A 71 -6.00 -8.68 0.36
C ASP A 71 -5.18 -9.69 1.16
N GLN A 72 -5.84 -10.63 1.84
CA GLN A 72 -5.18 -11.64 2.65
C GLN A 72 -4.13 -12.44 1.84
N SER A 73 -4.44 -12.76 0.58
CA SER A 73 -3.53 -13.49 -0.32
C SER A 73 -2.21 -12.74 -0.57
N VAL A 74 -2.25 -11.41 -0.58
CA VAL A 74 -1.08 -10.55 -0.80
C VAL A 74 -0.37 -10.23 0.52
N PHE A 75 -1.14 -10.12 1.61
CA PHE A 75 -0.64 -9.76 2.93
C PHE A 75 0.49 -10.68 3.41
N HIS A 76 0.40 -11.98 3.17
CA HIS A 76 1.42 -12.95 3.57
C HIS A 76 2.82 -12.63 3.02
N HIS A 77 2.92 -12.01 1.83
CA HIS A 77 4.20 -11.64 1.23
C HIS A 77 4.85 -10.41 1.87
N VAL A 78 4.07 -9.61 2.60
CA VAL A 78 4.50 -8.30 3.13
C VAL A 78 4.30 -8.16 4.64
N ALA A 79 3.83 -9.21 5.32
CA ALA A 79 3.52 -9.21 6.76
C ALA A 79 4.73 -8.86 7.64
N GLN A 80 5.95 -9.16 7.18
CA GLN A 80 7.19 -8.87 7.89
C GLN A 80 7.78 -7.48 7.59
N GLU A 81 7.27 -6.77 6.58
CA GLU A 81 7.78 -5.44 6.23
C GLU A 81 7.33 -4.40 7.25
N THR A 82 8.25 -3.97 8.11
CA THR A 82 7.98 -2.98 9.18
C THR A 82 8.23 -1.54 8.74
N ASP A 83 8.80 -1.35 7.55
CA ASP A 83 9.09 -0.03 6.98
C ASP A 83 8.08 0.29 5.88
N ALA A 84 7.45 1.47 5.97
CA ALA A 84 6.39 1.91 5.09
C ALA A 84 6.85 2.04 3.63
N TYR A 85 8.05 2.59 3.42
CA TYR A 85 8.59 2.81 2.08
C TYR A 85 9.01 1.49 1.43
N LYS A 86 9.65 0.60 2.18
CA LYS A 86 9.97 -0.77 1.70
C LYS A 86 8.72 -1.57 1.39
N LEU A 87 7.70 -1.50 2.26
CA LEU A 87 6.40 -2.14 2.04
C LEU A 87 5.77 -1.68 0.73
N TRP A 88 5.69 -0.37 0.50
CA TRP A 88 5.15 0.22 -0.72
C TRP A 88 5.92 -0.17 -1.98
N THR A 89 7.26 -0.10 -1.90
CA THR A 89 8.15 -0.47 -3.01
C THR A 89 8.01 -1.94 -3.37
N LYS A 90 7.94 -2.82 -2.36
CA LYS A 90 7.75 -4.26 -2.55
C LYS A 90 6.43 -4.55 -3.25
N LEU A 91 5.33 -3.95 -2.77
CA LEU A 91 4.02 -4.08 -3.39
C LEU A 91 4.04 -3.58 -4.85
N SER A 92 4.62 -2.41 -5.12
CA SER A 92 4.74 -1.88 -6.49
C SER A 92 5.52 -2.83 -7.40
N SER A 93 6.67 -3.34 -6.93
CA SER A 93 7.54 -4.22 -7.72
C SER A 93 6.90 -5.58 -8.07
N MET A 94 6.02 -6.10 -7.19
CA MET A 94 5.34 -7.39 -7.42
C MET A 94 4.43 -7.32 -8.65
N TYR A 95 3.80 -6.19 -8.91
CA TYR A 95 2.82 -6.03 -9.98
C TYR A 95 3.37 -5.34 -11.23
N GLU A 96 4.43 -4.53 -11.11
CA GLU A 96 5.23 -4.12 -12.26
C GLU A 96 5.83 -5.33 -13.00
N ARG A 97 6.40 -6.29 -12.26
CA ARG A 97 6.94 -7.53 -12.83
C ARG A 97 5.87 -8.35 -13.53
N LYS A 98 4.68 -8.48 -12.93
CA LYS A 98 3.56 -9.22 -13.51
C LYS A 98 3.06 -8.57 -14.80
N THR A 99 2.99 -7.24 -14.84
CA THR A 99 2.60 -6.49 -16.03
C THR A 99 3.62 -6.65 -17.16
N ALA A 100 4.92 -6.59 -16.85
CA ALA A 100 5.99 -6.81 -17.82
C ALA A 100 5.97 -8.24 -18.39
N GLN A 101 5.80 -9.26 -17.53
CA GLN A 101 5.68 -10.66 -17.95
C GLN A 101 4.45 -10.89 -18.83
N ASN A 102 3.28 -10.37 -18.44
CA ASN A 102 2.06 -10.48 -19.24
C ASN A 102 2.22 -9.83 -20.63
N LYS A 103 2.93 -8.70 -20.73
CA LYS A 103 3.22 -8.06 -22.01
C LYS A 103 4.20 -8.87 -22.87
N ALA A 104 5.26 -9.41 -22.28
CA ALA A 104 6.23 -10.26 -23.00
C ALA A 104 5.56 -11.53 -23.56
N SER A 105 4.72 -12.20 -22.77
CA SER A 105 4.00 -13.40 -23.21
C SER A 105 2.99 -13.16 -24.34
N ILE A 106 2.51 -11.93 -24.52
CA ILE A 106 1.64 -11.56 -25.66
C ILE A 106 2.47 -11.31 -26.93
N ILE A 107 3.71 -10.84 -26.78
CA ILE A 107 4.59 -10.48 -27.89
C ILE A 107 5.28 -11.72 -28.47
N ASP A 108 5.62 -12.72 -27.65
CA ASP A 108 6.33 -13.94 -28.07
C ASP A 108 5.39 -15.06 -28.60
N GLY A 109 4.13 -14.74 -28.89
CA GLY A 109 3.05 -15.68 -29.23
C GLY A 109 2.61 -15.70 -30.71
N TRP A 110 3.47 -15.39 -31.68
CA TRP A 110 3.23 -15.50 -33.13
C TRP A 110 4.48 -15.95 -33.89
#